data_AF-A0A9X5UFP2-F1
#
_entry.id   AF-A0A9X5UFP2-F1
#
_cell.length_a   1.000
_cell.length_b   1.000
_cell.length_c   1.000
_cell.angle_alpha   90.00
_cell.angle_beta   90.00
_cell.angle_gamma   90.00
#
_symmetry.space_group_name_H-M   'P 1'
#
loop_
_entity.id
_entity.type
_entity.pdbx_description
1 polymer ?
#
loop_
_entity_poly.entity_id
_entity_poly.type
_entity_poly.pdbx_seq_one_letter_code
_entity_poly.pdbx_strand_id
1 'polypeptide(L)'
;MVLSGTVLRALVDIGSRWTISVSEIAGGSHAVGSHHYRGLAFDINSASGGFDAVVMRCVQLGASDSAIEDGNHVHCQWPLGTT
;
A
#
# COMPACT_ATOMS: atom_id res chain seq x y z
N MET A 1 16.17 0.08 6.44
CA MET A 1 14.75 -0.35 6.45
C MET A 1 14.47 -1.07 5.14
N VAL A 2 13.70 -2.14 5.18
CA VAL A 2 13.46 -3.02 4.02
C VAL A 2 11.96 -3.20 3.84
N LEU A 3 11.50 -3.26 2.59
CA LEU A 3 10.11 -3.57 2.25
C LEU A 3 9.77 -5.01 2.67
N SER A 4 8.65 -5.20 3.36
CA SER A 4 8.14 -6.54 3.69
C SER A 4 7.90 -7.37 2.43
N GLY A 5 8.18 -8.68 2.51
CA GLY A 5 7.90 -9.61 1.43
C GLY A 5 6.40 -9.72 1.15
N THR A 6 5.55 -9.61 2.18
CA THR A 6 4.09 -9.58 2.01
C THR A 6 3.65 -8.34 1.25
N VAL A 7 4.15 -7.15 1.59
CA VAL A 7 3.81 -5.93 0.87
C VAL A 7 4.32 -5.97 -0.57
N LEU A 8 5.53 -6.49 -0.81
CA LEU A 8 6.05 -6.69 -2.16
C LEU A 8 5.14 -7.63 -2.99
N ARG A 9 4.71 -8.75 -2.41
CA ARG A 9 3.78 -9.69 -3.08
C ARG A 9 2.44 -9.02 -3.37
N ALA A 10 1.92 -8.20 -2.47
CA ALA A 10 0.70 -7.45 -2.70
C ALA A 10 0.85 -6.44 -3.85
N LEU A 11 1.95 -5.68 -3.88
CA LEU A 11 2.27 -4.75 -4.98
C LEU A 11 2.34 -5.49 -6.33
N VAL A 12 2.93 -6.68 -6.37
CA VAL A 12 2.98 -7.52 -7.59
C VAL A 12 1.58 -8.00 -8.00
N ASP A 13 0.73 -8.47 -7.07
CA ASP A 13 -0.65 -8.87 -7.40
C ASP A 13 -1.45 -7.69 -7.95
N ILE A 14 -1.36 -6.52 -7.31
CA ILE A 14 -2.07 -5.31 -7.75
C ILE A 14 -1.57 -4.86 -9.12
N GLY A 15 -0.25 -4.78 -9.33
CA GLY A 15 0.37 -4.41 -10.61
C GLY A 15 0.12 -5.40 -11.75
N SER A 16 -0.22 -6.65 -11.44
CA SER A 16 -0.65 -7.65 -12.44
C SER A 16 -2.09 -7.45 -12.93
N ARG A 17 -2.90 -6.72 -12.16
CA ARG A 17 -4.34 -6.47 -12.44
C ARG A 17 -4.58 -5.09 -13.05
N TRP A 18 -3.81 -4.10 -12.62
CA TRP A 18 -3.96 -2.71 -13.02
C TRP A 18 -2.62 -2.06 -13.28
N THR A 19 -2.59 -1.10 -14.20
CA THR A 19 -1.46 -0.17 -14.30
C THR A 19 -1.58 0.82 -13.15
N ILE A 20 -0.56 0.88 -12.28
CA ILE A 20 -0.51 1.73 -11.10
C ILE A 20 0.71 2.66 -11.13
N SER A 21 0.58 3.84 -10.52
CA SER A 21 1.69 4.74 -10.23
C SER A 21 1.94 4.77 -8.73
N VAL A 22 3.07 4.21 -8.29
CA VAL A 22 3.46 4.16 -6.87
C VAL A 22 4.26 5.42 -6.52
N SER A 23 3.85 6.15 -5.49
CA SER A 23 4.51 7.38 -5.03
C SER A 23 5.49 7.11 -3.89
N GLU A 24 5.09 6.28 -2.93
CA GLU A 24 5.90 5.90 -1.78
C GLU A 24 5.80 4.39 -1.52
N ILE A 25 6.89 3.79 -1.03
CA ILE A 25 6.91 2.41 -0.55
C ILE A 25 7.51 2.43 0.87
N ALA A 26 8.57 1.66 1.13
CA ALA A 26 9.30 1.76 2.38
C ALA A 26 10.07 3.10 2.42
N GLY A 27 9.58 4.06 3.21
CA GLY A 27 10.35 5.24 3.62
C GLY A 27 9.52 6.51 3.61
N GLY A 28 9.98 7.52 2.87
CA GLY A 28 9.26 8.77 2.70
C GLY A 28 9.26 9.69 3.94
N SER A 29 8.37 10.68 3.92
CA SER A 29 8.19 11.68 4.97
C SER A 29 6.76 11.60 5.50
N HIS A 30 6.58 10.92 6.63
CA HIS A 30 5.26 10.64 7.20
C HIS A 30 5.23 10.96 8.70
N ALA A 31 4.04 10.89 9.28
CA ALA A 31 3.85 11.03 10.72
C ALA A 31 4.68 10.00 11.51
N VAL A 32 5.04 10.39 12.74
CA VAL A 32 5.75 9.51 13.68
C VAL A 32 4.98 8.20 13.86
N GLY A 33 5.67 7.08 13.70
CA GLY A 33 5.08 5.74 13.86
C GLY A 33 4.48 5.14 12.59
N SER A 34 4.53 5.86 11.45
CA SER A 34 4.02 5.37 10.14
C SER A 34 4.53 3.97 9.77
N HIS A 35 3.66 3.19 9.12
CA HIS A 35 3.98 1.86 8.60
C HIS A 35 4.97 1.91 7.43
N HIS A 36 5.11 3.04 6.73
CA HIS A 36 6.18 3.23 5.74
C HIS A 36 7.56 3.09 6.39
N TYR A 37 7.75 3.57 7.62
CA TYR A 37 8.99 3.42 8.39
C TYR A 37 9.28 2.00 8.88
N ARG A 38 8.37 1.06 8.58
CA ARG A 38 8.51 -0.37 8.89
C ARG A 38 8.49 -1.24 7.63
N GLY A 39 8.40 -0.62 6.45
CA GLY A 39 8.25 -1.35 5.18
C GLY A 39 6.92 -2.07 5.05
N LEU A 40 5.88 -1.58 5.73
CA LEU A 40 4.56 -2.19 5.82
C LEU A 40 3.47 -1.38 5.10
N ALA A 41 3.85 -0.39 4.29
CA ALA A 41 2.90 0.43 3.54
C ALA A 41 3.45 0.84 2.17
N PHE A 42 2.53 1.23 1.29
CA PHE A 42 2.82 1.92 0.04
C PHE A 42 1.67 2.86 -0.31
N ASP A 43 2.00 3.88 -1.10
CA ASP A 43 1.07 4.88 -1.60
C ASP A 43 1.03 4.84 -3.14
N ILE A 44 -0.15 5.06 -3.74
CA ILE A 44 -0.31 5.18 -5.20
C ILE A 44 -1.06 6.45 -5.61
N ASN A 45 -0.57 7.11 -6.66
CA ASN A 45 -1.16 8.33 -7.23
C ASN A 45 -2.19 8.05 -8.35
N SER A 46 -2.17 6.84 -8.92
CA SER A 46 -3.15 6.45 -9.93
C SER A 46 -3.24 4.93 -10.07
N ALA A 47 -4.42 4.47 -10.47
CA ALA A 47 -4.67 3.08 -10.87
C ALA A 47 -5.68 3.04 -12.01
N SER A 48 -5.40 2.27 -13.06
CA SER A 48 -6.33 2.10 -14.19
C SER A 48 -7.67 1.46 -13.79
N GLY A 49 -7.71 0.76 -12.66
CA GLY A 49 -8.92 0.18 -12.07
C GLY A 49 -9.69 1.09 -11.12
N GLY A 50 -9.20 2.31 -10.88
CA GLY A 50 -9.71 3.17 -9.82
C GLY A 50 -9.18 2.81 -8.43
N PHE A 51 -9.26 3.77 -7.52
CA PHE A 51 -8.72 3.66 -6.16
C PHE A 51 -9.49 2.65 -5.30
N ASP A 52 -10.82 2.65 -5.35
CA ASP A 52 -11.66 1.69 -4.61
C ASP A 52 -11.29 0.23 -4.88
N ALA A 53 -11.02 -0.11 -6.15
CA ALA A 53 -10.65 -1.46 -6.53
C ALA A 53 -9.31 -1.89 -5.92
N VAL A 54 -8.35 -0.97 -5.85
CA VAL A 54 -7.04 -1.21 -5.22
C VAL A 54 -7.19 -1.34 -3.71
N VAL A 55 -7.93 -0.44 -3.06
CA VAL A 55 -8.17 -0.47 -1.60
C VAL A 55 -8.83 -1.79 -1.21
N MET A 56 -9.92 -2.18 -1.88
CA MET A 56 -10.59 -3.46 -1.63
C MET A 56 -9.64 -4.63 -1.82
N ARG A 57 -8.75 -4.58 -2.82
CA ARG A 57 -7.78 -5.64 -3.06
C ARG A 57 -6.69 -5.68 -1.98
N CYS A 58 -6.19 -4.53 -1.52
CA CYS A 58 -5.27 -4.46 -0.39
C CYS A 58 -5.87 -5.15 0.85
N VAL A 59 -7.13 -4.83 1.19
CA VAL A 59 -7.83 -5.43 2.34
C VAL A 59 -7.97 -6.95 2.16
N GLN A 60 -8.34 -7.43 0.97
CA GLN A 60 -8.38 -8.88 0.66
C GLN A 60 -7.02 -9.57 0.80
N LEU A 61 -5.91 -8.83 0.63
CA LEU A 61 -4.54 -9.32 0.77
C LEU A 61 -3.99 -9.11 2.20
N GLY A 62 -4.84 -8.76 3.15
CA GLY A 62 -4.50 -8.64 4.57
C GLY A 62 -3.97 -7.27 5.00
N ALA A 63 -4.12 -6.24 4.16
CA ALA A 63 -3.96 -4.87 4.62
C ALA A 63 -5.00 -4.58 5.72
N SER A 64 -4.69 -3.68 6.65
CA SER A 64 -5.69 -3.24 7.63
C SER A 64 -6.82 -2.48 6.95
N ASP A 65 -7.99 -2.44 7.58
CA ASP A 65 -9.17 -1.68 7.10
C ASP A 65 -8.92 -0.16 7.02
N SER A 66 -7.77 0.30 7.49
CA SER A 66 -7.27 1.66 7.29
C SER A 66 -6.58 1.87 5.94
N ALA A 67 -6.65 0.90 5.02
CA ALA A 67 -6.34 1.16 3.63
C ALA A 67 -7.40 2.13 3.09
N ILE A 68 -7.00 3.34 2.73
CA ILE A 68 -7.92 4.43 2.40
C ILE A 68 -7.45 5.19 1.17
N GLU A 69 -8.41 5.76 0.45
CA GLU A 69 -8.15 6.89 -0.44
C GLU A 69 -8.12 8.18 0.42
N ASP A 70 -7.01 8.89 0.42
CA ASP A 70 -6.85 10.17 1.13
C ASP A 70 -6.82 11.34 0.14
N GLY A 71 -7.93 11.48 -0.59
CA GLY A 71 -8.23 12.57 -1.52
C GLY A 71 -7.44 12.57 -2.84
N ASN A 72 -6.12 12.36 -2.80
CA ASN A 72 -5.23 12.45 -3.96
C ASN A 72 -4.40 11.18 -4.21
N HIS A 73 -4.39 10.24 -3.26
CA HIS A 73 -3.66 8.97 -3.37
C HIS A 73 -4.34 7.89 -2.54
N VAL A 74 -4.03 6.63 -2.82
CA VAL A 74 -4.40 5.51 -1.94
C VAL A 74 -3.23 5.16 -1.06
N HIS A 75 -3.49 5.04 0.24
CA HIS A 75 -2.57 4.52 1.23
C HIS A 75 -2.99 3.10 1.61
N CYS A 76 -2.14 2.10 1.36
CA CYS A 76 -2.34 0.73 1.82
C CYS A 76 -1.28 0.35 2.85
N GLN A 77 -1.70 -0.15 4.03
CA GLN A 77 -0.79 -0.59 5.09
C GLN A 77 -1.19 -1.95 5.70
N TRP A 78 -0.19 -2.67 6.21
CA TRP A 78 -0.36 -3.97 6.87
C TRP A 78 -0.12 -3.89 8.37
N PRO A 79 -0.77 -4.77 9.17
CA PRO A 79 -0.55 -4.84 10.61
C PRO A 79 0.93 -5.08 10.97
N LEU A 80 1.33 -4.57 12.14
CA LEU A 80 2.64 -4.83 12.70
C LEU A 80 2.90 -6.34 12.88
N GLY A 81 4.13 -6.77 12.58
CA GLY A 81 4.51 -8.19 12.63
C GLY A 81 4.25 -8.98 11.34
N THR A 82 3.66 -8.33 10.32
CA THR A 82 3.58 -8.89 8.96
C THR A 82 4.99 -9.04 8.37
N THR A 83 5.28 -10.16 7.70
CA THR A 83 6.60 -10.47 7.10
C THR A 83 6.55 -10.63 5.59
#